data_AF-A0A2N3PKC2-F1
#
_entry.id   AF-A0A2N3PKC2-F1
#
_cell.length_a   1.000
_cell.length_b   1.000
_cell.length_c   1.000
_cell.angle_alpha   90.00
_cell.angle_beta   90.00
_cell.angle_gamma   90.00
#
_symmetry.space_group_name_H-M   'P 1'
#
loop_
_entity.id
_entity.type
_entity.pdbx_description
1 polymer ?
#
loop_
_entity_poly.entity_id
_entity_poly.type
_entity_poly.pdbx_seq_one_letter_code
_entity_poly.pdbx_strand_id
1 'polypeptide(L)'
;MQTEIENERKKCGRKKGVVREHLINKKEFGIELEKAGLTRKELCENLGVTYTTFNNSWGSNKAIPKYAISYVKIYQKLKKCREEKKILEKYFELKKTENKKNNSKDEYAKKIKELKLSRDFLCEEFGVTKQSISNWLNNSATPLWFISWLNVYEEICKYNELRKALECFNSAE
;
A
#
# COMPACT_ATOMS: atom_id res chain seq x y z
N MET A 1 -57.68 -29.70 17.56
CA MET A 1 -56.90 -28.51 17.94
C MET A 1 -55.41 -28.81 18.18
N GLN A 2 -54.86 -29.89 17.62
CA GLN A 2 -53.39 -30.13 17.57
C GLN A 2 -52.86 -30.26 16.12
N THR A 3 -53.74 -30.26 15.12
CA THR A 3 -53.39 -30.48 13.70
C THR A 3 -53.10 -29.22 12.90
N GLU A 4 -53.42 -28.02 13.41
CA GLU A 4 -53.14 -26.76 12.70
C GLU A 4 -51.74 -26.20 12.98
N ILE A 5 -51.18 -26.44 14.17
CA ILE A 5 -49.82 -26.00 14.53
C ILE A 5 -48.75 -26.83 13.81
N GLU A 6 -49.05 -28.07 13.43
CA GLU A 6 -48.12 -28.96 12.72
C GLU A 6 -48.09 -28.72 11.20
N ASN A 7 -49.17 -28.16 10.63
CA ASN A 7 -49.23 -27.77 9.23
C ASN A 7 -48.56 -26.41 8.94
N GLU A 8 -48.51 -25.50 9.93
CA GLU A 8 -47.73 -24.25 9.84
C GLU A 8 -46.20 -24.53 9.86
N ARG A 9 -45.75 -25.55 10.61
CA ARG A 9 -44.32 -25.91 10.67
C ARG A 9 -43.76 -26.50 9.36
N LYS A 10 -44.61 -27.08 8.50
CA LYS A 10 -44.22 -27.57 7.16
C LYS A 10 -44.19 -26.48 6.08
N LYS A 11 -44.79 -25.30 6.33
CA LYS A 11 -44.72 -24.15 5.40
C LYS A 11 -43.50 -23.26 5.59
N CYS A 12 -42.76 -23.42 6.69
CA CYS A 12 -41.42 -22.85 6.82
C CYS A 12 -40.38 -23.73 6.11
N GLY A 13 -40.67 -24.08 4.85
CA GLY A 13 -39.72 -24.58 3.90
C GLY A 13 -38.61 -23.55 3.79
N ARG A 14 -37.46 -23.88 4.38
CA ARG A 14 -36.23 -23.11 4.35
C ARG A 14 -35.82 -22.97 2.88
N LYS A 15 -36.37 -21.96 2.18
CA LYS A 15 -35.68 -21.34 1.05
C LYS A 15 -34.48 -20.61 1.64
N LYS A 16 -33.47 -21.39 2.06
CA LYS A 16 -32.10 -20.90 1.99
C LYS A 16 -31.84 -20.76 0.51
N GLY A 17 -32.15 -19.59 -0.02
CA GLY A 17 -31.32 -19.00 -1.05
C GLY A 17 -29.93 -18.91 -0.45
N VAL A 18 -29.20 -20.03 -0.51
CA VAL A 18 -27.76 -20.01 -0.34
C VAL A 18 -27.32 -19.18 -1.52
N VAL A 19 -26.99 -17.92 -1.25
CA VAL A 19 -26.10 -17.13 -2.09
C VAL A 19 -24.99 -18.10 -2.45
N ARG A 20 -24.96 -18.56 -3.71
CA ARG A 20 -23.91 -19.45 -4.19
C ARG A 20 -22.65 -18.59 -4.16
N GLU A 21 -22.01 -18.52 -2.99
CA GLU A 21 -20.63 -18.07 -2.87
C GLU A 21 -19.86 -18.89 -3.90
N HIS A 22 -19.18 -18.20 -4.81
CA HIS A 22 -18.33 -18.84 -5.80
C HIS A 22 -17.39 -19.81 -5.09
N LEU A 23 -17.74 -21.09 -5.14
CA LEU A 23 -16.94 -22.19 -4.67
C LEU A 23 -15.80 -22.35 -5.66
N ILE A 24 -14.70 -21.64 -5.41
CA ILE A 24 -13.48 -21.77 -6.19
C ILE A 24 -13.08 -23.25 -6.25
N ASN A 25 -12.92 -23.77 -7.47
CA ASN A 25 -12.51 -25.15 -7.69
C ASN A 25 -10.97 -25.30 -7.60
N LYS A 26 -10.47 -26.53 -7.60
CA LYS A 26 -9.02 -26.81 -7.44
C LYS A 26 -8.15 -26.17 -8.53
N LYS A 27 -8.68 -26.02 -9.75
CA LYS A 27 -7.97 -25.38 -10.87
C LYS A 27 -7.90 -23.87 -10.68
N GLU A 28 -9.02 -23.24 -10.39
CA GLU A 28 -9.12 -21.80 -10.11
C GLU A 28 -8.24 -21.39 -8.91
N PHE A 29 -8.22 -22.21 -7.85
CA PHE A 29 -7.33 -21.96 -6.71
C PHE A 29 -5.85 -22.13 -7.07
N GLY A 30 -5.53 -23.04 -7.99
CA GLY A 30 -4.18 -23.17 -8.54
C GLY A 30 -3.72 -21.91 -9.26
N ILE A 31 -4.60 -21.31 -10.06
CA ILE A 31 -4.32 -20.03 -10.74
C ILE A 31 -4.06 -18.91 -9.72
N GLU A 32 -4.84 -18.83 -8.65
CA GLU A 32 -4.64 -17.82 -7.60
C GLU A 32 -3.33 -18.01 -6.83
N LEU A 33 -2.90 -19.25 -6.63
CA LEU A 33 -1.59 -19.57 -6.07
C LEU A 33 -0.44 -19.18 -7.00
N GLU A 34 -0.56 -19.46 -8.29
CA GLU A 34 0.42 -19.05 -9.30
C GLU A 34 0.55 -17.53 -9.39
N LYS A 35 -0.57 -16.79 -9.40
CA LYS A 35 -0.57 -15.32 -9.31
C LYS A 35 0.11 -14.81 -8.05
N ALA A 36 -0.08 -15.50 -6.92
CA ALA A 36 0.62 -15.18 -5.68
C ALA A 36 2.12 -15.53 -5.72
N GLY A 37 2.54 -16.37 -6.66
CA GLY A 37 3.87 -16.97 -6.69
C GLY A 37 4.10 -17.95 -5.54
N LEU A 38 3.03 -18.60 -5.06
CA LEU A 38 3.07 -19.60 -3.99
C LEU A 38 2.93 -21.00 -4.57
N THR A 39 3.78 -21.92 -4.13
CA THR A 39 3.55 -23.34 -4.33
C THR A 39 2.52 -23.87 -3.34
N ARG A 40 1.90 -25.00 -3.69
CA ARG A 40 0.98 -25.71 -2.78
C ARG A 40 1.66 -26.16 -1.49
N LYS A 41 2.95 -26.50 -1.54
CA LYS A 41 3.73 -26.92 -0.36
C LYS A 41 3.94 -25.74 0.60
N GLU A 42 4.37 -24.59 0.09
CA GLU A 42 4.54 -23.37 0.90
C GLU A 42 3.21 -22.91 1.51
N LEU A 43 2.10 -22.98 0.77
CA LEU A 43 0.79 -22.68 1.34
C LEU A 43 0.46 -23.61 2.52
N CYS A 44 0.72 -24.91 2.37
CA CYS A 44 0.46 -25.91 3.41
C CYS A 44 1.29 -25.65 4.67
N GLU A 45 2.58 -25.36 4.49
CA GLU A 45 3.50 -24.99 5.58
C GLU A 45 3.02 -23.72 6.29
N ASN A 46 2.67 -22.68 5.55
CA ASN A 46 2.21 -21.41 6.09
C ASN A 46 0.87 -21.50 6.84
N LEU A 47 0.00 -22.42 6.44
CA LEU A 47 -1.30 -22.65 7.09
C LEU A 47 -1.25 -23.74 8.16
N GLY A 48 -0.12 -24.43 8.34
CA GLY A 48 0.01 -25.56 9.26
C GLY A 48 -0.85 -26.77 8.88
N VAL A 49 -1.10 -26.97 7.59
CA VAL A 49 -1.94 -28.06 7.05
C VAL A 49 -1.07 -29.07 6.33
N THR A 50 -1.36 -30.37 6.45
CA THR A 50 -0.58 -31.37 5.69
C THR A 50 -0.88 -31.30 4.19
N TYR A 51 0.16 -31.50 3.37
CA TYR A 51 0.02 -31.56 1.91
C TYR A 51 -0.96 -32.65 1.46
N THR A 52 -0.99 -33.78 2.18
CA THR A 52 -1.93 -34.88 1.92
C THR A 52 -3.38 -34.44 2.12
N THR A 53 -3.68 -33.69 3.19
CA THR A 53 -5.00 -33.11 3.43
C THR A 53 -5.40 -32.15 2.32
N PHE A 54 -4.48 -31.27 1.91
CA PHE A 54 -4.70 -30.34 0.80
C PHE A 54 -5.02 -31.07 -0.50
N ASN A 55 -4.20 -32.06 -0.87
CA ASN A 55 -4.31 -32.70 -2.18
C ASN A 55 -5.54 -33.61 -2.29
N ASN A 56 -5.91 -34.31 -1.22
CA ASN A 56 -6.94 -35.34 -1.24
C ASN A 56 -8.33 -34.82 -0.84
N SER A 57 -8.41 -33.72 -0.07
CA SER A 57 -9.70 -33.22 0.44
C SER A 57 -10.17 -31.94 -0.26
N TRP A 58 -9.29 -30.98 -0.56
CA TRP A 58 -9.71 -29.64 -0.99
C TRP A 58 -9.90 -29.55 -2.50
N GLY A 59 -11.05 -29.04 -2.93
CA GLY A 59 -11.41 -28.83 -4.33
C GLY A 59 -11.74 -30.10 -5.11
N SER A 60 -11.64 -31.28 -4.50
CA SER A 60 -12.07 -32.57 -5.06
C SER A 60 -13.32 -33.10 -4.35
N ASN A 61 -13.21 -33.37 -3.03
CA ASN A 61 -14.31 -33.95 -2.23
C ASN A 61 -14.95 -32.93 -1.29
N LYS A 62 -14.24 -31.84 -0.97
CA LYS A 62 -14.71 -30.76 -0.10
C LYS A 62 -14.39 -29.42 -0.76
N ALA A 63 -15.23 -28.44 -0.50
CA ALA A 63 -14.96 -27.04 -0.82
C ALA A 63 -13.59 -26.61 -0.27
N ILE A 64 -12.90 -25.73 -0.99
CA ILE A 64 -11.68 -25.11 -0.49
C ILE A 64 -12.06 -24.22 0.69
N PRO A 65 -11.40 -24.36 1.86
CA PRO A 65 -11.74 -23.56 3.02
C PRO A 65 -11.55 -22.05 2.76
N LYS A 66 -12.50 -21.25 3.26
CA LYS A 66 -12.46 -19.78 3.08
C LYS A 66 -11.19 -19.14 3.64
N TYR A 67 -10.64 -19.66 4.74
CA TYR A 67 -9.40 -19.13 5.32
C TYR A 67 -8.20 -19.31 4.38
N ALA A 68 -8.14 -20.40 3.60
CA ALA A 68 -7.08 -20.63 2.64
C ALA A 68 -7.18 -19.63 1.47
N ILE A 69 -8.40 -19.37 1.00
CA ILE A 69 -8.67 -18.35 -0.03
C ILE A 69 -8.31 -16.95 0.49
N SER A 70 -8.70 -16.62 1.72
CA SER A 70 -8.38 -15.33 2.35
C SER A 70 -6.86 -15.16 2.53
N TYR A 71 -6.15 -16.22 2.91
CA TYR A 71 -4.70 -16.20 3.07
C TYR A 71 -3.99 -15.86 1.75
N VAL A 72 -4.35 -16.53 0.65
CA VAL A 72 -3.74 -16.27 -0.67
C VAL A 72 -3.96 -14.83 -1.13
N LYS A 73 -5.17 -14.29 -0.92
CA LYS A 73 -5.48 -12.88 -1.25
C LYS A 73 -4.65 -11.90 -0.42
N ILE A 74 -4.50 -12.14 0.88
CA ILE A 74 -3.68 -11.29 1.75
C ILE A 74 -2.20 -11.42 1.36
N TYR A 75 -1.75 -12.62 1.00
CA TYR A 75 -0.38 -12.87 0.57
C TYR A 75 -0.04 -12.13 -0.73
N GLN A 76 -0.94 -12.14 -1.72
CA GLN A 76 -0.81 -11.36 -2.96
C GLN A 76 -0.67 -9.86 -2.66
N LYS A 77 -1.52 -9.31 -1.78
CA LYS A 77 -1.45 -7.91 -1.35
C LYS A 77 -0.13 -7.60 -0.65
N LEU A 78 0.31 -8.47 0.26
CA LEU A 78 1.54 -8.30 1.00
C LEU A 78 2.78 -8.38 0.11
N LYS A 79 2.75 -9.21 -0.94
CA LYS A 79 3.78 -9.26 -1.97
C LYS A 79 3.88 -7.95 -2.75
N LYS A 80 2.74 -7.41 -3.20
CA LYS A 80 2.68 -6.08 -3.84
C LYS A 80 3.26 -4.99 -2.94
N CYS A 81 2.88 -4.98 -1.65
CA CYS A 81 3.45 -4.04 -0.68
C CYS A 81 4.96 -4.24 -0.44
N ARG A 82 5.48 -5.47 -0.50
CA ARG A 82 6.93 -5.74 -0.38
C ARG A 82 7.71 -5.28 -1.61
N GLU A 83 7.14 -5.40 -2.80
CA GLU A 83 7.72 -4.90 -4.04
C GLU A 83 7.76 -3.37 -4.04
N GLU A 84 6.66 -2.72 -3.64
CA GLU A 84 6.58 -1.27 -3.42
C GLU A 84 7.56 -0.79 -2.33
N LYS A 85 7.66 -1.54 -1.22
CA LYS A 85 8.64 -1.27 -0.15
C LYS A 85 10.08 -1.36 -0.65
N LYS A 86 10.44 -2.34 -1.49
CA LYS A 86 11.78 -2.46 -2.07
C LYS A 86 12.11 -1.30 -3.02
N ILE A 87 11.13 -0.81 -3.76
CA ILE A 87 11.29 0.37 -4.63
C ILE A 87 11.57 1.61 -3.77
N LEU A 88 10.84 1.77 -2.66
CA LEU A 88 11.05 2.85 -1.70
C LEU A 88 12.38 2.72 -0.95
N GLU A 89 12.75 1.54 -0.45
CA GLU A 89 14.03 1.31 0.22
C GLU A 89 15.23 1.54 -0.72
N LYS A 90 15.12 1.16 -2.00
CA LYS A 90 16.14 1.47 -3.01
C LYS A 90 16.25 2.97 -3.27
N TYR A 91 15.13 3.70 -3.26
CA TYR A 91 15.12 5.16 -3.34
C TYR A 91 15.78 5.83 -2.12
N PHE A 92 15.57 5.28 -0.91
CA PHE A 92 16.18 5.82 0.32
C PHE A 92 17.66 5.45 0.52
N GLU A 93 18.10 4.26 0.09
CA GLU A 93 19.52 3.87 0.14
C GLU A 93 20.38 4.65 -0.88
N LEU A 94 19.83 5.01 -2.05
CA LEU A 94 20.50 5.92 -2.99
C LEU A 94 20.71 7.33 -2.40
N LYS A 95 19.83 7.79 -1.51
CA LYS A 95 19.99 9.06 -0.79
C LYS A 95 21.04 9.04 0.32
N LYS A 96 21.38 7.87 0.87
CA LYS A 96 22.43 7.74 1.90
C LYS A 96 23.83 7.98 1.34
N THR A 97 24.04 7.70 0.06
CA THR A 97 25.32 7.92 -0.63
C THR A 97 25.53 9.34 -1.15
N GLU A 98 24.52 10.23 -1.10
CA GLU A 98 24.65 11.62 -1.56
C GLU A 98 24.88 12.65 -0.43
N ASN A 99 24.77 12.27 0.85
CA ASN A 99 25.08 13.16 1.98
C ASN A 99 26.57 13.23 2.33
N LYS A 100 27.45 13.15 1.32
CA LYS A 100 28.85 13.53 1.47
C LYS A 100 29.40 14.20 0.20
N LYS A 101 28.86 15.37 -0.19
CA LYS A 101 29.66 16.44 -0.82
C LYS A 101 28.90 17.76 -0.98
N ASN A 102 29.44 18.78 -0.32
CA ASN A 102 29.48 20.20 -0.70
C ASN A 102 28.16 20.99 -0.73
N ASN A 103 27.84 21.60 0.41
CA ASN A 103 26.96 22.76 0.52
C ASN A 103 27.47 23.91 -0.37
N SER A 104 26.89 24.08 -1.56
CA SER A 104 27.05 25.30 -2.37
C SER A 104 25.78 26.14 -2.32
N LYS A 105 25.93 27.46 -2.20
CA LYS A 105 24.85 28.46 -2.11
C LYS A 105 23.80 28.32 -3.22
N ASP A 106 24.20 27.82 -4.38
CA ASP A 106 23.35 27.70 -5.58
C ASP A 106 22.31 26.57 -5.50
N GLU A 107 22.48 25.59 -4.60
CA GLU A 107 21.58 24.42 -4.54
C GLU A 107 20.22 24.77 -3.93
N TYR A 108 20.18 25.54 -2.84
CA TYR A 108 18.93 25.87 -2.16
C TYR A 108 18.08 26.88 -2.93
N ALA A 109 18.75 27.81 -3.62
CA ALA A 109 18.07 28.71 -4.56
C ALA A 109 17.43 27.93 -5.73
N LYS A 110 18.05 26.84 -6.19
CA LYS A 110 17.45 25.92 -7.17
C LYS A 110 16.28 25.13 -6.58
N LYS A 111 16.45 24.53 -5.40
CA LYS A 111 15.39 23.78 -4.70
C LYS A 111 14.13 24.62 -4.49
N ILE A 112 14.25 25.88 -4.08
CA ILE A 112 13.09 26.78 -3.91
C ILE A 112 12.37 27.01 -5.25
N LYS A 113 13.11 27.16 -6.36
CA LYS A 113 12.52 27.30 -7.70
C LYS A 113 11.84 26.00 -8.16
N GLU A 114 12.48 24.86 -7.97
CA GLU A 114 11.94 23.53 -8.32
C GLU A 114 10.65 23.23 -7.55
N LEU A 115 10.62 23.57 -6.26
CA LEU A 115 9.47 23.45 -5.38
C LEU A 115 8.40 24.52 -5.61
N LYS A 116 8.63 25.44 -6.56
CA LYS A 116 7.75 26.58 -6.89
C LYS A 116 7.37 27.41 -5.66
N LEU A 117 8.27 27.49 -4.69
CA LEU A 117 8.08 28.25 -3.46
C LEU A 117 8.29 29.74 -3.76
N SER A 118 7.24 30.54 -3.56
CA SER A 118 7.34 31.98 -3.69
C SER A 118 8.01 32.58 -2.45
N ARG A 119 8.66 33.73 -2.61
CA ARG A 119 9.21 34.44 -1.44
C ARG A 119 8.10 34.91 -0.50
N ASP A 120 6.94 35.28 -1.04
CA ASP A 120 5.77 35.68 -0.26
C ASP A 120 5.31 34.57 0.67
N PHE A 121 5.19 33.34 0.13
CA PHE A 121 4.85 32.16 0.89
C PHE A 121 5.84 31.92 2.04
N LEU A 122 7.15 31.98 1.76
CA LEU A 122 8.16 31.78 2.81
C LEU A 122 8.12 32.88 3.88
N CYS A 123 7.81 34.13 3.50
CA CYS A 123 7.67 35.22 4.46
C CYS A 123 6.48 35.00 5.38
N GLU A 124 5.36 34.55 4.84
CA GLU A 124 4.15 34.22 5.58
C GLU A 124 4.37 33.02 6.52
N GLU A 125 4.94 31.93 5.98
CA GLU A 125 5.18 30.68 6.72
C GLU A 125 6.10 30.87 7.94
N PHE A 126 7.16 31.68 7.82
CA PHE A 126 8.12 31.89 8.91
C PHE A 126 7.94 33.21 9.66
N GLY A 127 7.01 34.07 9.24
CA GLY A 127 6.85 35.41 9.81
C GLY A 127 8.10 36.30 9.64
N VAL A 128 8.80 36.17 8.52
CA VAL A 128 10.06 36.91 8.25
C VAL A 128 9.92 37.84 7.05
N THR A 129 10.80 38.84 6.99
CA THR A 129 10.79 39.78 5.87
C THR A 129 11.39 39.16 4.60
N LYS A 130 10.99 39.69 3.43
CA LYS A 130 11.59 39.34 2.13
C LYS A 130 13.09 39.58 2.10
N GLN A 131 13.57 40.59 2.82
CA GLN A 131 14.99 40.89 2.94
C GLN A 131 15.73 39.78 3.69
N SER A 132 15.15 39.23 4.76
CA SER A 132 15.72 38.09 5.50
C SER A 132 15.87 36.87 4.60
N ILE A 133 14.81 36.52 3.85
CA ILE A 133 14.86 35.42 2.87
C ILE A 133 15.95 35.70 1.81
N SER A 134 16.00 36.92 1.28
CA SER A 134 16.98 37.27 0.24
C SER A 134 18.41 37.22 0.76
N ASN A 135 18.63 37.62 2.01
CA ASN A 135 19.93 37.49 2.68
C ASN A 135 20.32 36.03 2.86
N TRP A 136 19.39 35.15 3.23
CA TRP A 136 19.67 33.72 3.37
C TRP A 136 20.02 33.04 2.05
N LEU A 137 19.44 33.50 0.93
CA LEU A 137 19.65 32.92 -0.39
C LEU A 137 20.87 33.50 -1.11
N ASN A 138 21.19 34.77 -0.89
CA ASN A 138 22.26 35.46 -1.61
C ASN A 138 23.57 35.55 -0.79
N ASN A 139 23.49 35.50 0.54
CA ASN A 139 24.66 35.58 1.41
C ASN A 139 25.01 34.22 2.02
N SER A 140 26.22 34.09 2.56
CA SER A 140 26.79 32.83 3.07
C SER A 140 26.14 32.25 4.33
N ALA A 141 25.07 32.85 4.84
CA ALA A 141 24.48 32.49 6.14
C ALA A 141 23.02 32.08 6.00
N THR A 142 22.75 31.04 5.21
CA THR A 142 21.47 30.34 5.26
C THR A 142 21.36 29.61 6.61
N PRO A 143 20.31 29.84 7.42
CA PRO A 143 20.16 29.14 8.68
C PRO A 143 20.01 27.62 8.49
N LEU A 144 20.68 26.82 9.33
CA LEU A 144 20.59 25.36 9.25
C LEU A 144 19.16 24.84 9.42
N TRP A 145 18.35 25.49 10.26
CA TRP A 145 16.94 25.12 10.44
C TRP A 145 16.13 25.35 9.16
N PHE A 146 16.43 26.39 8.39
CA PHE A 146 15.75 26.69 7.12
C PHE A 146 16.12 25.66 6.05
N ILE A 147 17.39 25.24 6.02
CA ILE A 147 17.85 24.14 5.18
C ILE A 147 17.13 22.84 5.56
N SER A 148 17.06 22.52 6.85
CA SER A 148 16.37 21.32 7.32
C SER A 148 14.89 21.35 6.99
N TRP A 149 14.24 22.51 7.14
CA TRP A 149 12.84 22.68 6.78
C TRP A 149 12.63 22.48 5.27
N LEU A 150 13.49 23.05 4.43
CA LEU A 150 13.36 22.95 2.97
C LEU A 150 13.50 21.51 2.49
N ASN A 151 14.42 20.75 3.08
CA ASN A 151 14.57 19.32 2.78
C ASN A 151 13.32 18.53 3.21
N VAL A 152 12.74 18.83 4.37
CA VAL A 152 11.49 18.18 4.82
C VAL A 152 10.32 18.53 3.91
N TYR A 153 10.20 19.81 3.52
CA TYR A 153 9.17 20.28 2.61
C TYR A 153 9.28 19.60 1.23
N GLU A 154 10.49 19.45 0.71
CA GLU A 154 10.76 18.73 -0.53
C GLU A 154 10.25 17.27 -0.46
N GLU A 155 10.50 16.58 0.65
CA GLU A 155 10.01 15.21 0.85
C GLU A 155 8.49 15.14 0.93
N ILE A 156 7.86 16.11 1.60
CA ILE A 156 6.40 16.22 1.68
C ILE A 156 5.81 16.41 0.27
N CYS A 157 6.41 17.26 -0.56
CA CYS A 157 5.99 17.46 -1.94
C CYS A 157 6.08 16.17 -2.76
N LYS A 158 7.22 15.47 -2.71
CA LYS A 158 7.43 14.19 -3.40
C LYS A 158 6.42 13.14 -2.94
N TYR A 159 6.17 13.05 -1.64
CA TYR A 159 5.17 12.15 -1.07
C TYR A 159 3.76 12.48 -1.58
N ASN A 160 3.39 13.76 -1.62
CA ASN A 160 2.08 14.19 -2.10
C ASN A 160 1.88 13.90 -3.61
N GLU A 161 2.93 14.03 -4.43
CA GLU A 161 2.87 13.65 -5.85
C GLU A 161 2.67 12.14 -6.02
N LEU A 162 3.42 11.33 -5.27
CA LEU A 162 3.25 9.86 -5.27
C LEU A 162 1.85 9.47 -4.81
N ARG A 163 1.34 10.13 -3.77
CA ARG A 163 0.00 9.90 -3.25
C ARG A 163 -1.08 10.23 -4.29
N LYS A 164 -0.96 11.38 -4.96
CA LYS A 164 -1.89 11.76 -6.05
C LYS A 164 -1.85 10.76 -7.20
N ALA A 165 -0.66 10.31 -7.59
CA ALA A 165 -0.52 9.28 -8.62
C ALA A 165 -1.26 7.99 -8.19
N LEU A 166 -1.09 7.56 -6.94
CA LEU A 166 -1.77 6.38 -6.38
C LEU A 166 -3.31 6.55 -6.33
N GLU A 167 -3.80 7.72 -5.94
CA GLU A 167 -5.23 8.03 -5.90
C GLU A 167 -5.87 8.04 -7.31
N CYS A 168 -5.15 8.54 -8.31
CA CYS A 168 -5.57 8.44 -9.72
C CYS A 168 -5.65 6.99 -10.22
N PHE A 169 -4.73 6.12 -9.80
CA PHE A 169 -4.78 4.69 -10.14
C PHE A 169 -5.99 4.00 -9.52
N ASN A 170 -6.32 4.30 -8.27
CA ASN A 170 -7.46 3.69 -7.57
C ASN A 170 -8.82 4.23 -8.02
N SER A 171 -8.86 5.39 -8.68
CA SER A 171 -10.10 6.00 -9.20
C SER A 171 -10.43 5.61 -10.64
N ALA A 172 -9.54 4.83 -11.29
CA ALA A 172 -9.69 4.36 -12.67
C ALA A 172 -10.08 2.86 -12.78
N GLU A 173 -10.24 2.18 -11.64
CA GLU A 173 -10.86 0.85 -11.49
C GLU A 173 -12.34 0.97 -11.10
#